data_AF-A0AAD7DCN1-F1
#
_entry.id   AF-A0AAD7DCN1-F1
#
_cell.length_a   1.000
_cell.length_b   1.000
_cell.length_c   1.000
_cell.angle_alpha   90.00
_cell.angle_beta   90.00
_cell.angle_gamma   90.00
#
_symmetry.space_group_name_H-M   'P 1'
#
loop_
_entity.id
_entity.type
_entity.pdbx_description
1 polymer ?
#
loop_
_entity_poly.entity_id
_entity_poly.type
_entity_poly.pdbx_seq_one_letter_code
_entity_poly.pdbx_strand_id
1 'polypeptide(L)'
;MMKKLATPALFLTLNPADIIDPLLGAMAGISSSDWAAMSDFQRHRFVAHNPGPAAIFFNEVISNFIRIILRYDPLATEESQNGLFGRCSGYYATVEAQGAEPFIATC
;
A
#
# COMPACT_ATOMS: atom_id res chain seq x y z
N MET A 1 -21.00 -3.64 6.98
CA MET A 1 -19.96 -4.49 6.36
C MET A 1 -19.32 -5.43 7.38
N MET A 2 -18.64 -4.93 8.43
CA MET A 2 -18.05 -5.81 9.48
C MET A 2 -19.04 -6.65 10.29
N LYS A 3 -20.30 -6.23 10.46
CA LYS A 3 -21.33 -7.03 11.17
C LYS A 3 -21.71 -8.35 10.48
N LYS A 4 -21.36 -8.53 9.19
CA LYS A 4 -21.77 -9.70 8.39
C LYS A 4 -20.65 -10.75 8.23
N LEU A 5 -19.40 -10.35 8.45
CA LEU A 5 -18.22 -11.21 8.41
C LEU A 5 -17.88 -11.56 9.86
N ALA A 6 -18.17 -12.79 10.29
CA ALA A 6 -17.87 -13.24 11.65
C ALA A 6 -16.36 -13.24 11.90
N THR A 7 -15.95 -12.79 13.09
CA THR A 7 -14.56 -12.44 13.48
C THR A 7 -13.75 -13.71 13.77
N PRO A 8 -12.50 -13.81 13.28
CA PRO A 8 -11.41 -12.89 13.58
C PRO A 8 -11.30 -11.68 12.63
N ALA A 9 -10.75 -10.57 13.12
CA ALA A 9 -10.42 -9.38 12.33
C ALA A 9 -9.01 -8.93 12.69
N LEU A 10 -8.22 -8.62 11.66
CA LEU A 10 -6.84 -8.17 11.75
C LEU A 10 -6.78 -6.67 11.44
N PHE A 11 -6.27 -5.89 12.39
CA PHE A 11 -6.07 -4.46 12.25
C PHE A 11 -4.60 -4.21 11.93
N LEU A 12 -4.35 -3.58 10.79
CA LEU A 12 -3.01 -3.26 10.29
C LEU A 12 -2.92 -1.77 10.03
N THR A 13 -1.73 -1.19 10.22
CA THR A 13 -1.45 0.14 9.69
C THR A 13 -0.32 0.05 8.70
N LEU A 14 -0.59 0.49 7.47
CA LEU A 14 0.38 0.52 6.40
C LEU A 14 0.83 1.96 6.20
N ASN A 15 2.13 2.20 6.32
CA ASN A 15 2.75 3.48 6.01
C ASN A 15 3.87 3.26 4.98
N PRO A 16 3.54 3.25 3.67
CA PRO A 16 4.54 3.11 2.62
C PRO A 16 5.56 4.25 2.71
N ALA A 17 6.85 3.89 2.76
CA ALA A 17 7.93 4.87 2.92
C ALA A 17 8.34 5.48 1.57
N ASP A 18 7.52 6.41 1.09
CA ASP A 18 7.62 7.08 -0.22
C ASP A 18 8.92 7.89 -0.44
N ILE A 19 9.50 8.49 0.60
CA ILE A 19 10.73 9.30 0.51
C ILE A 19 11.99 8.47 0.30
N ILE A 20 12.03 7.25 0.83
CA ILE A 20 13.22 6.39 0.75
C ILE A 20 13.17 5.44 -0.45
N ASP A 21 11.99 5.14 -0.98
CA ASP A 21 11.81 4.15 -2.03
C ASP A 21 12.17 4.72 -3.43
N PRO A 22 13.19 4.18 -4.11
CA PRO A 22 13.54 4.58 -5.47
C PRO A 22 12.42 4.37 -6.50
N LEU A 23 11.44 3.52 -6.19
CA LEU A 23 10.27 3.28 -7.05
C LEU A 23 9.47 4.56 -7.28
N LEU A 24 9.36 5.43 -6.27
CA LEU A 24 8.71 6.74 -6.44
C LEU A 24 9.48 7.59 -7.45
N GLY A 25 10.81 7.62 -7.33
CA GLY A 25 11.68 8.30 -8.30
C GLY A 25 11.44 7.81 -9.73
N ALA A 26 11.41 6.49 -9.92
CA ALA A 26 11.14 5.87 -11.22
C ALA A 26 9.75 6.23 -11.78
N MET A 27 8.70 6.20 -10.93
CA MET A 27 7.34 6.62 -11.32
C MET A 27 7.25 8.10 -11.69
N ALA A 28 8.12 8.93 -11.10
CA ALA A 28 8.24 10.33 -11.44
C ALA A 28 9.19 10.62 -12.61
N GLY A 29 9.73 9.57 -13.25
CA GLY A 29 10.64 9.69 -14.40
C GLY A 29 12.09 10.05 -14.05
N ILE A 30 12.49 9.91 -12.78
CA ILE A 30 13.86 10.12 -12.31
C ILE A 30 14.64 8.80 -12.42
N SER A 31 15.89 8.87 -12.90
CA SER A 31 16.78 7.72 -12.91
C SER A 31 17.17 7.28 -11.48
N SER A 32 17.48 6.00 -11.29
CA SER A 32 17.90 5.50 -9.97
C SER A 32 19.15 6.19 -9.44
N SER A 33 20.09 6.56 -10.32
CA SER A 33 21.30 7.31 -9.97
C SER A 33 20.99 8.74 -9.51
N ASP A 34 20.07 9.43 -10.19
CA ASP A 34 19.68 10.80 -9.83
C ASP A 34 18.92 10.82 -8.51
N TRP A 35 18.04 9.85 -8.28
CA TRP A 35 17.34 9.67 -7.01
C TRP A 35 18.33 9.41 -5.85
N ALA A 36 19.30 8.52 -6.07
CA ALA A 36 20.32 8.20 -5.07
C ALA A 36 21.26 9.38 -4.76
N ALA A 37 21.42 10.31 -5.70
CA ALA A 37 22.20 11.53 -5.50
C ALA A 37 21.45 12.62 -4.72
N MET A 38 20.12 12.51 -4.55
CA MET A 38 19.33 13.45 -3.77
C MET A 38 19.53 13.25 -2.26
N SER A 39 19.77 14.34 -1.55
CA SER A 39 19.66 14.37 -0.09
C SER A 39 18.21 14.11 0.36
N ASP A 40 18.04 13.72 1.63
CA ASP A 40 16.72 13.48 2.22
C ASP A 40 15.80 14.70 2.04
N PHE A 41 16.31 15.90 2.31
CA PHE A 41 15.55 17.13 2.13
C PHE A 41 15.11 17.34 0.67
N GLN A 42 15.97 17.03 -0.30
CA GLN A 42 15.63 17.13 -1.72
C GLN A 42 14.54 16.13 -2.10
N ARG A 43 14.59 14.90 -1.57
CA ARG A 43 13.54 13.89 -1.79
C ARG A 43 12.21 14.29 -1.17
N HIS A 44 12.21 14.77 0.07
CA HIS A 44 11.02 15.33 0.72
C HIS A 44 10.39 16.47 -0.09
N ARG A 45 11.22 17.43 -0.53
CA ARG A 45 10.76 18.54 -1.36
C ARG A 45 10.20 18.03 -2.69
N PHE A 46 10.86 17.05 -3.31
CA PHE A 46 10.44 16.48 -4.58
C PHE A 46 9.05 15.84 -4.47
N VAL A 47 8.83 14.97 -3.48
CA VAL A 47 7.54 14.31 -3.22
C VAL A 47 6.46 15.36 -2.97
N ALA A 48 6.73 16.37 -2.13
CA ALA A 48 5.78 17.44 -1.83
C ALA A 48 5.36 18.26 -3.06
N HIS A 49 6.23 18.41 -4.06
CA HIS A 49 5.93 19.13 -5.31
C HIS A 49 5.34 18.23 -6.40
N ASN A 50 5.40 16.91 -6.22
CA ASN A 50 4.94 15.92 -7.20
C ASN A 50 3.93 14.94 -6.56
N PRO A 51 2.74 15.43 -6.16
CA PRO A 51 1.74 14.58 -5.49
C PRO A 51 1.19 13.46 -6.39
N GLY A 52 1.24 13.61 -7.72
CA GLY A 52 0.79 12.60 -8.68
C GLY A 52 1.58 11.29 -8.57
N PRO A 53 2.91 11.30 -8.79
CA PRO A 53 3.75 10.12 -8.57
C PRO A 53 3.64 9.52 -7.17
N ALA A 54 3.52 10.35 -6.13
CA ALA A 54 3.31 9.88 -4.76
C ALA A 54 1.98 9.10 -4.61
N ALA A 55 0.89 9.59 -5.18
CA ALA A 55 -0.39 8.91 -5.18
C ALA A 55 -0.36 7.59 -5.97
N ILE A 56 0.34 7.56 -7.11
CA ILE A 56 0.53 6.34 -7.91
C ILE A 56 1.34 5.31 -7.12
N PHE A 57 2.45 5.72 -6.52
CA PHE A 57 3.28 4.87 -5.66
C PHE A 57 2.46 4.26 -4.52
N PHE A 58 1.73 5.11 -3.80
CA PHE A 58 0.87 4.67 -2.70
C PHE A 58 -0.16 3.64 -3.18
N ASN A 59 -0.87 3.93 -4.28
CA ASN A 59 -1.87 3.02 -4.84
C ASN A 59 -1.26 1.67 -5.24
N GLU A 60 -0.06 1.66 -5.84
CA GLU A 60 0.65 0.45 -6.21
C GLU A 60 1.04 -0.38 -4.99
N VAL A 61 1.56 0.24 -3.93
CA VAL A 61 1.93 -0.49 -2.70
C VAL A 61 0.71 -1.13 -2.05
N ILE A 62 -0.39 -0.38 -1.88
CA ILE A 62 -1.61 -0.92 -1.26
C ILE A 62 -2.26 -1.99 -2.13
N SER A 63 -2.33 -1.79 -3.45
CA SER A 63 -2.88 -2.79 -4.38
C SER A 63 -2.07 -4.09 -4.35
N ASN A 64 -0.73 -3.99 -4.32
CA ASN A 64 0.14 -5.15 -4.21
C ASN A 64 0.02 -5.82 -2.84
N PHE A 65 -0.15 -5.07 -1.75
CA PHE A 65 -0.42 -5.65 -0.44
C PHE A 65 -1.70 -6.49 -0.45
N ILE A 66 -2.81 -5.96 -0.98
CA ILE A 66 -4.10 -6.68 -1.06
C ILE A 66 -3.96 -7.93 -1.94
N ARG A 67 -3.33 -7.80 -3.11
CA ARG A 67 -3.22 -8.89 -4.08
C ARG A 67 -2.22 -9.98 -3.67
N ILE A 68 -1.08 -9.61 -3.11
CA ILE A 68 0.03 -10.55 -2.87
C ILE A 68 0.04 -11.04 -1.43
N ILE A 69 -0.12 -10.13 -0.46
CA ILE A 69 -0.03 -10.46 0.97
C ILE A 69 -1.35 -11.02 1.47
N LEU A 70 -2.47 -10.36 1.19
CA LEU A 70 -3.79 -10.89 1.59
C LEU A 70 -4.31 -11.95 0.63
N ARG A 71 -3.82 -11.97 -0.62
CA ARG A 71 -4.36 -12.78 -1.72
C ARG A 71 -5.88 -12.66 -1.86
N TYR A 72 -6.39 -11.45 -1.66
CA TYR A 72 -7.80 -11.18 -1.80
C TYR A 72 -8.14 -11.00 -3.28
N ASP A 73 -8.89 -11.96 -3.83
CA ASP A 73 -9.47 -11.90 -5.17
C ASP A 73 -10.90 -12.44 -5.12
N PRO A 74 -11.94 -11.58 -5.26
CA PRO A 74 -13.34 -11.99 -5.21
C PRO A 74 -13.74 -13.06 -6.24
N LEU A 75 -12.97 -13.22 -7.32
CA LEU A 75 -13.27 -14.14 -8.42
C LEU A 75 -12.46 -15.44 -8.35
N ALA A 76 -11.51 -15.52 -7.42
CA ALA A 76 -10.60 -16.66 -7.30
C ALA A 76 -11.25 -17.86 -6.60
N THR A 77 -10.77 -19.06 -6.93
CA THR A 77 -11.13 -20.30 -6.24
C THR A 77 -10.60 -20.30 -4.81
N GLU A 78 -11.27 -21.01 -3.89
CA GLU A 78 -10.91 -21.02 -2.46
C GLU A 78 -9.45 -21.46 -2.20
N GLU A 79 -8.93 -22.39 -2.99
CA GLU A 79 -7.55 -22.90 -2.86
C GLU A 79 -6.48 -21.83 -3.15
N SER A 80 -6.81 -20.81 -3.93
CA SER A 80 -5.88 -19.72 -4.29
C SER A 80 -5.94 -18.49 -3.36
N GLN A 81 -6.88 -18.46 -2.40
CA GLN A 81 -7.16 -17.29 -1.53
C GLN A 81 -6.44 -17.29 -0.17
N ASN A 82 -5.52 -18.22 0.07
CA ASN A 82 -4.74 -18.23 1.31
C ASN A 82 -3.55 -17.25 1.23
N GLY A 83 -3.73 -16.07 1.80
CA GLY A 83 -2.67 -15.09 2.00
C GLY A 83 -1.80 -15.37 3.22
N LEU A 84 -0.89 -14.45 3.52
CA LEU A 84 0.02 -14.53 4.66
C LEU A 84 -0.70 -14.68 6.00
N PHE A 85 -1.87 -14.03 6.13
CA PHE A 85 -2.69 -14.04 7.34
C PHE A 85 -3.84 -15.06 7.30
N GLY A 86 -3.78 -16.01 6.36
CA GLY A 86 -4.88 -16.95 6.09
C GLY A 86 -5.83 -16.42 5.03
N ARG A 87 -7.06 -16.94 5.03
CA ARG A 87 -8.06 -16.60 4.02
C ARG A 87 -8.70 -15.26 4.31
N CYS A 88 -8.43 -14.25 3.50
CA CYS A 88 -9.11 -12.96 3.62
C CYS A 88 -10.52 -13.04 2.99
N SER A 89 -11.58 -12.95 3.79
CA SER A 89 -12.97 -12.95 3.33
C SER A 89 -13.49 -11.55 2.95
N GLY A 90 -12.76 -10.52 3.34
CA GLY A 90 -13.06 -9.13 3.05
C GLY A 90 -12.06 -8.19 3.70
N TYR A 91 -12.03 -6.96 3.22
CA TYR A 91 -11.23 -5.89 3.83
C TYR A 91 -11.97 -4.56 3.76
N TYR A 92 -11.61 -3.67 4.68
CA TYR A 92 -12.00 -2.27 4.70
C TYR A 92 -10.73 -1.45 4.89
N ALA A 93 -10.51 -0.49 4.00
CA ALA A 93 -9.37 0.41 4.06
C ALA A 93 -9.87 1.84 4.13
N THR A 94 -9.17 2.68 4.89
CA THR A 94 -9.37 4.14 4.88
C THR A 94 -8.01 4.82 4.78
N VAL A 95 -8.00 5.97 4.12
CA VAL A 95 -6.81 6.78 3.86
C VAL A 95 -6.94 8.08 4.64
N GLU A 96 -5.96 8.43 5.47
CA GLU A 96 -5.85 9.78 6.00
C GLU A 96 -4.85 10.58 5.16
N ALA A 97 -5.26 11.79 4.74
CA ALA A 97 -4.49 12.63 3.82
C ALA A 97 -3.13 13.15 4.37
N GLN A 98 -2.68 12.65 5.53
CA GLN A 98 -1.49 13.13 6.25
C GLN A 98 -0.55 12.02 6.78
N GLY A 99 -0.59 10.80 6.21
CA GLY A 99 0.55 9.88 6.29
C GLY A 99 0.53 8.78 7.36
N ALA A 100 -0.65 8.34 7.80
CA ALA A 100 -0.79 7.04 8.49
C ALA A 100 -2.21 6.50 8.31
N GLU A 101 -2.34 5.19 8.06
CA GLU A 101 -3.62 4.59 7.68
C GLU A 101 -3.99 3.37 8.51
N PRO A 102 -5.20 3.30 9.08
CA PRO A 102 -5.76 2.05 9.58
C PRO A 102 -6.38 1.23 8.42
N PHE A 103 -5.78 0.08 8.14
CA PHE A 103 -6.28 -0.97 7.27
C PHE A 103 -6.90 -2.10 8.11
N ILE A 104 -8.12 -2.53 7.79
CA ILE A 104 -8.82 -3.57 8.55
C ILE A 104 -9.15 -4.73 7.61
N ALA A 105 -8.52 -5.88 7.83
CA ALA A 105 -8.81 -7.13 7.13
C ALA A 105 -9.69 -8.02 8.02
N THR A 106 -10.62 -8.75 7.41
CA THR A 106 -11.32 -9.87 8.08
C THR A 106 -10.82 -11.16 7.44
N CYS A 107 -10.02 -11.90 8.20
CA CYS A 107 -9.41 -13.17 7.80
C CYS A 107 -9.97 -14.31 8.67
#